data_AF-A0A947RMH7-F1
#
_entry.id   AF-A0A947RMH7-F1
#
_cell.length_a   1.000
_cell.length_b   1.000
_cell.length_c   1.000
_cell.angle_alpha   90.00
_cell.angle_beta   90.00
_cell.angle_gamma   90.00
#
_symmetry.space_group_name_H-M   'P 1'
#
loop_
_entity.id
_entity.type
_entity.pdbx_description
1 polymer ?
#
loop_
_entity_poly.entity_id
_entity_poly.type
_entity_poly.pdbx_seq_one_letter_code
_entity_poly.pdbx_strand_id
1 'polypeptide(L)'
;MNTKKIVYVSFWVFLGLIVNFIFHGFLEMSEIKYAFTQELIPYNIKFLGIGGYCALPIGAQLVILLIGVFGGLWAGLYFWDKLYTKSGKLKKKRK
;
A
#
# COMPACT_ATOMS: atom_id res chain seq x y z
N MET A 1 -16.37 -18.05 7.11
CA MET A 1 -15.55 -17.44 6.03
C MET A 1 -14.48 -18.45 5.63
N ASN A 2 -14.28 -18.76 4.35
CA ASN A 2 -13.30 -19.79 3.93
C ASN A 2 -11.88 -19.36 4.33
N THR A 3 -11.17 -20.15 5.13
CA THR A 3 -9.80 -19.87 5.60
C THR A 3 -8.85 -19.53 4.44
N LYS A 4 -9.01 -20.20 3.29
CA LYS A 4 -8.24 -19.93 2.06
C LYS A 4 -8.40 -18.49 1.54
N LYS A 5 -9.61 -17.94 1.64
CA LYS A 5 -9.90 -16.55 1.23
C LYS A 5 -9.23 -15.56 2.17
N ILE A 6 -9.28 -15.83 3.48
CA ILE A 6 -8.63 -14.97 4.48
C ILE A 6 -7.13 -14.91 4.22
N VAL A 7 -6.46 -16.06 4.11
CA VAL A 7 -5.01 -16.12 3.86
C VAL A 7 -4.63 -15.40 2.58
N TYR A 8 -5.40 -15.60 1.50
CA TYR A 8 -5.16 -14.93 0.22
C TYR A 8 -5.30 -13.40 0.32
N VAL A 9 -6.39 -12.91 0.94
CA VAL A 9 -6.61 -11.47 1.10
C VAL A 9 -5.55 -10.86 2.02
N SER A 10 -5.19 -11.53 3.12
CA SER A 10 -4.11 -11.07 4.01
C SER A 10 -2.78 -10.97 3.29
N PHE A 11 -2.46 -11.92 2.39
CA PHE A 11 -1.26 -11.84 1.56
C PHE A 11 -1.26 -10.60 0.66
N TRP A 12 -2.40 -10.28 0.04
CA TRP A 12 -2.54 -9.06 -0.78
C TRP A 12 -2.41 -7.78 0.04
N VAL A 13 -2.93 -7.74 1.27
CA VAL A 13 -2.73 -6.61 2.19
C VAL A 13 -1.27 -6.45 2.52
N PHE A 14 -0.57 -7.53 2.85
CA PHE A 14 0.87 -7.51 3.11
C PHE A 14 1.66 -7.00 1.91
N LEU A 15 1.30 -7.46 0.70
CA LEU A 15 1.92 -7.00 -0.55
C LEU A 15 1.64 -5.51 -0.80
N GLY A 16 0.42 -5.05 -0.51
CA GLY A 16 0.05 -3.63 -0.53
C GLY A 16 0.89 -2.78 0.43
N LEU A 17 1.16 -3.28 1.64
CA LEU A 17 2.04 -2.63 2.61
C LEU A 17 3.50 -2.55 2.14
N ILE A 18 4.01 -3.59 1.47
CA ILE A 18 5.36 -3.56 0.87
C ILE A 18 5.44 -2.50 -0.23
N VAL A 19 4.48 -2.49 -1.16
CA VAL A 19 4.41 -1.49 -2.23
C VAL A 19 4.32 -0.09 -1.63
N ASN A 20 3.55 0.05 -0.56
CA ASN A 20 3.42 1.30 0.18
C ASN A 20 4.75 1.79 0.77
N PHE A 21 5.53 0.88 1.37
CA PHE A 21 6.85 1.21 1.91
C PHE A 21 7.81 1.68 0.82
N ILE A 22 7.81 1.02 -0.34
CA ILE A 22 8.62 1.42 -1.49
C ILE A 22 8.20 2.80 -1.99
N PHE A 23 6.89 3.02 -2.19
CA PHE A 23 6.34 4.28 -2.66
C PHE A 23 6.63 5.44 -1.69
N HIS A 24 6.53 5.17 -0.39
CA HIS A 24 6.89 6.14 0.63
C HIS A 24 8.35 6.58 0.51
N GLY A 25 9.29 5.63 0.35
CA GLY A 25 10.71 5.94 0.15
C GLY A 25 10.98 6.75 -1.12
N PHE A 26 10.28 6.47 -2.22
CA PHE A 26 10.38 7.27 -3.45
C PHE A 26 9.90 8.71 -3.26
N LEU A 27 8.79 8.91 -2.54
CA LEU A 27 8.28 10.24 -2.26
C LEU A 27 9.24 11.04 -1.38
N GLU A 28 9.76 10.44 -0.31
CA GLU A 28 10.77 11.09 0.53
C GLU A 28 12.00 11.50 -0.27
N MET A 29 12.50 10.63 -1.15
CA MET A 29 13.66 10.95 -1.98
C MET A 29 13.38 12.10 -2.95
N SER A 30 12.15 12.21 -3.46
CA SER A 30 11.74 13.31 -4.33
C SER A 30 11.64 14.66 -3.59
N GLU A 31 11.08 14.66 -2.38
CA GLU A 31 10.96 15.85 -1.52
C GLU A 31 12.32 16.34 -1.06
N ILE A 32 13.20 15.42 -0.64
CA ILE A 32 14.58 15.76 -0.27
C ILE A 32 15.30 16.40 -1.47
N LYS A 33 15.20 15.80 -2.66
CA LYS A 33 15.81 16.35 -3.87
C LYS A 33 15.25 17.74 -4.21
N TYR A 34 13.94 17.94 -4.05
CA TYR A 34 13.30 19.23 -4.28
C TYR A 34 13.80 20.29 -3.28
N ALA A 35 13.87 19.97 -1.98
CA ALA A 35 14.37 20.86 -0.94
C ALA A 35 15.83 21.29 -1.20
N PHE A 36 16.70 20.34 -1.57
CA PHE A 36 18.09 20.65 -1.95
C PHE A 36 18.18 21.56 -3.18
N THR A 37 17.26 21.40 -4.16
CA THR A 37 17.24 22.24 -5.37
C THR A 37 16.81 23.67 -5.06
N GLN A 38 16.06 23.89 -3.98
CA GLN A 38 15.52 25.19 -3.57
C GLN A 38 16.34 25.84 -2.43
N GLU A 39 17.51 25.30 -2.08
CA GLU A 39 18.33 25.71 -0.93
C GLU A 39 17.57 25.72 0.41
N LEU A 40 16.47 24.96 0.49
CA LEU A 40 15.65 24.84 1.69
C LEU A 40 16.22 23.76 2.61
N ILE A 41 16.27 24.04 3.92
CA ILE A 41 16.62 23.04 4.93
C ILE A 41 15.47 22.02 4.99
N PRO A 42 15.71 20.72 4.71
CA PRO A 42 14.65 19.73 4.72
C PRO A 42 14.03 19.64 6.11
N TYR A 43 12.72 19.87 6.17
CA TYR A 43 11.96 19.80 7.41
C TYR A 43 11.86 18.33 7.84
N ASN A 44 12.35 18.04 9.04
CA ASN A 44 12.45 16.70 9.57
C ASN A 44 11.41 16.49 10.67
N ILE A 45 10.42 15.65 10.43
CA ILE A 45 9.34 15.36 11.37
C ILE A 45 9.38 13.90 11.77
N LYS A 46 9.23 13.66 13.07
CA LYS A 46 9.11 12.31 13.61
C LYS A 46 7.69 11.80 13.42
N PHE A 47 7.55 10.59 12.88
CA PHE A 47 6.26 9.92 12.86
C PHE A 47 5.84 9.54 14.29
N LEU A 48 4.77 10.14 14.81
CA LEU A 48 4.20 9.83 16.15
C LEU A 48 5.21 9.87 17.33
N GLY A 49 6.32 10.62 17.19
CA GLY A 49 7.37 10.70 18.22
C GLY A 49 8.26 9.45 18.37
N ILE A 50 8.00 8.39 17.60
CA ILE A 50 8.72 7.11 17.67
C ILE A 50 9.26 6.80 16.26
N GLY A 51 10.57 6.98 16.06
CA GLY A 51 11.23 6.60 14.80
C GLY A 51 12.21 7.65 14.24
N GLY A 52 12.70 7.36 13.04
CA GLY A 52 13.59 8.23 12.27
C GLY A 52 12.91 9.51 11.79
N TYR A 53 13.72 10.46 11.34
CA TYR A 53 13.23 11.71 10.75
C TYR A 53 12.76 11.45 9.32
N CYS A 54 11.49 11.74 9.06
CA CYS A 54 10.90 11.67 7.73
C CYS A 54 10.76 13.09 7.18
N ALA A 55 11.01 13.25 5.87
CA ALA A 55 10.79 14.52 5.17
C ALA A 55 9.30 14.78 4.90
N LEU A 56 8.48 13.73 4.92
CA LEU A 56 7.07 13.79 4.54
C LEU A 56 6.17 14.21 5.72
N PRO A 57 5.17 15.10 5.51
CA PRO A 57 4.18 15.43 6.52
C PRO A 57 3.44 14.20 7.06
N ILE A 58 3.16 14.19 8.37
CA ILE A 58 2.44 13.09 9.05
C ILE A 58 1.12 12.76 8.33
N GLY A 59 0.42 13.78 7.83
CA GLY A 59 -0.79 13.60 7.04
C GLY A 59 -0.56 12.77 5.77
N ALA A 60 0.50 13.07 5.02
CA ALA A 60 0.84 12.30 3.81
C ALA A 60 1.24 10.86 4.15
N GLN A 61 1.97 10.65 5.25
CA GLN A 61 2.33 9.31 5.72
C GLN A 61 1.10 8.45 6.03
N LEU A 62 0.10 9.03 6.72
CA LEU A 62 -1.17 8.35 7.02
C LEU A 62 -1.96 8.05 5.74
N VAL A 63 -2.05 9.01 4.81
CA VAL A 63 -2.75 8.82 3.54
C VAL A 63 -2.13 7.69 2.73
N ILE A 64 -0.80 7.67 2.62
CA ILE A 64 -0.04 6.63 1.92
C ILE A 64 -0.32 5.27 2.56
N LEU A 65 -0.17 5.15 3.89
CA LEU A 65 -0.48 3.91 4.62
C LEU A 65 -1.91 3.41 4.38
N LEU A 66 -2.90 4.30 4.45
CA LEU A 66 -4.29 3.95 4.20
C LEU A 66 -4.46 3.45 2.75
N ILE A 67 -3.87 4.12 1.77
CA ILE A 67 -3.90 3.69 0.36
C ILE A 67 -3.28 2.30 0.21
N GLY A 68 -2.17 2.00 0.87
CA GLY A 68 -1.55 0.67 0.83
C GLY A 68 -2.45 -0.43 1.39
N VAL A 69 -3.07 -0.20 2.56
CA VAL A 69 -3.97 -1.16 3.20
C VAL A 69 -5.26 -1.35 2.40
N PHE A 70 -5.94 -0.25 2.04
CA PHE A 70 -7.18 -0.30 1.28
C PHE A 70 -6.96 -0.84 -0.13
N GLY A 71 -5.86 -0.46 -0.77
CA GLY A 71 -5.47 -0.97 -2.09
C GLY A 71 -5.22 -2.47 -2.05
N GLY A 72 -4.49 -2.97 -1.05
CA GLY A 72 -4.26 -4.40 -0.85
C GLY A 72 -5.55 -5.17 -0.56
N LEU A 73 -6.43 -4.64 0.29
CA LEU A 73 -7.74 -5.24 0.58
C LEU A 73 -8.61 -5.32 -0.68
N TRP A 74 -8.72 -4.22 -1.42
CA TRP A 74 -9.52 -4.14 -2.64
C TRP A 74 -8.98 -5.08 -3.71
N ALA A 75 -7.66 -5.10 -3.94
CA ALA A 75 -7.02 -6.00 -4.88
C ALA A 75 -7.23 -7.46 -4.50
N GLY A 76 -7.02 -7.82 -3.23
CA GLY A 76 -7.22 -9.18 -2.73
C GLY A 76 -8.65 -9.69 -2.92
N LEU A 77 -9.65 -8.84 -2.65
CA LEU A 77 -11.07 -9.18 -2.86
C LEU A 77 -11.42 -9.26 -4.35
N TYR A 78 -10.95 -8.32 -5.15
CA TYR A 78 -11.21 -8.26 -6.59
C TYR A 78 -10.61 -9.46 -7.33
N PHE A 79 -9.34 -9.77 -7.09
CA PHE A 79 -8.67 -10.92 -7.70
C PHE A 79 -9.23 -12.25 -7.19
N TRP A 80 -9.65 -12.33 -5.93
CA TRP A 80 -10.32 -13.51 -5.42
C TRP A 80 -11.63 -13.80 -6.19
N ASP A 81 -12.50 -12.79 -6.35
CA ASP A 81 -13.75 -12.95 -7.12
C ASP A 81 -13.46 -13.34 -8.58
N LYS A 82 -12.47 -12.68 -9.20
CA LYS A 82 -12.07 -12.96 -10.59
C LYS A 82 -11.55 -14.39 -10.76
N LEU A 83 -10.63 -14.84 -9.91
CA LEU A 83 -9.94 -16.14 -10.03
C LEU A 83 -10.77 -17.31 -9.55
N TYR A 84 -11.50 -17.16 -8.44
CA TYR A 84 -12.18 -18.30 -7.79
C TYR A 84 -13.68 -18.32 -8.01
N THR A 85 -14.31 -17.18 -8.33
CA THR A 85 -15.78 -17.12 -8.51
C THR A 85 -16.17 -17.00 -9.99
N LYS A 86 -15.55 -16.11 -10.77
CA LYS A 86 -15.82 -15.98 -12.21
C LYS A 86 -15.23 -17.12 -13.05
N SER A 87 -13.99 -17.56 -12.79
CA SER A 87 -13.42 -18.73 -13.49
C SER A 87 -14.11 -20.04 -13.13
N GLY A 88 -14.66 -20.17 -11.91
CA GLY A 88 -15.49 -21.32 -11.52
C GLY A 88 -16.83 -21.37 -12.27
N LYS A 89 -17.45 -20.21 -12.54
CA LYS A 89 -18.67 -20.10 -13.35
C LYS A 89 -18.44 -20.43 -14.83
N LEU A 90 -17.27 -20.09 -15.39
CA LEU A 90 -16.93 -20.45 -16.78
C LEU A 90 -16.76 -21.96 -16.97
N LYS A 91 -16.29 -22.71 -15.96
CA LYS A 91 -16.26 -24.18 -16.01
C LYS A 91 -17.65 -24.82 -15.94
N LYS A 92 -18.62 -24.21 -15.26
CA LYS A 92 -19.96 -24.78 -15.09
C LYS A 92 -20.88 -24.61 -16.32
N LYS A 93 -20.56 -23.70 -17.25
CA LYS A 93 -21.32 -23.49 -18.50
C LYS A 93 -20.88 -24.37 -19.67
N ARG A 94 -19.84 -25.20 -19.50
CA ARG A 94 -19.32 -26.13 -20.53
C ARG A 94 -19.58 -27.60 -20.21
N LYS A 95 -20.58 -27.91 -19.37
CA LYS A 95 -21.06 -29.27 -19.16
C LYS A 95 -22.47 -29.39 -19.70
#